data_AF-A0A2I0F4W8-F1
#
_entry.id   AF-A0A2I0F4W8-F1
#
_cell.length_a   1.000
_cell.length_b   1.000
_cell.length_c   1.000
_cell.angle_alpha   90.00
_cell.angle_beta   90.00
_cell.angle_gamma   90.00
#
_symmetry.space_group_name_H-M   'P 1'
#
loop_
_entity.id
_entity.type
_entity.pdbx_description
1 polymer ?
#
loop_
_entity_poly.entity_id
_entity_poly.type
_entity_poly.pdbx_seq_one_letter_code
_entity_poly.pdbx_strand_id
1 'polypeptide(L)'
;MKHLTLFYFFLLFIITLTVYYLIGGDKFPDYNNYLSIANGSVQWSKGTYLTEFLTQAILIQPIMIENINNVDILAFFVQMFIFILSMYYVRNNVNYLYPMVVFLSLYLPIFLTTTLRAAPLYFLFFIMSLKIFKSEVRYTHVFIFFILGSLFHDSVFIITGALIFSKLFVFIFNSSVKSYRYLFLISLLVLLVGSPLKEFIIQNINLDFLGERAVYLRGYEYSFMKMAYVLIINFLCLLFIVDTKVFNSSKLIALALTLSLNVVFVLSSTAGIRYSIFILAYLIAGRGVLLHQDELFKRNPIIVLPFLLLIFFIQFRVLI
;
A
#
# COMPACT_ATOMS: atom_id res chain seq x y z
N MET A 1 22.70 -5.78 -17.19
CA MET A 1 21.82 -6.95 -16.96
C MET A 1 20.77 -6.75 -15.86
N LYS A 2 21.08 -6.33 -14.62
CA LYS A 2 20.11 -6.28 -13.51
C LYS A 2 18.91 -5.31 -13.68
N HIS A 3 19.11 -4.17 -14.34
CA HIS A 3 18.02 -3.19 -14.60
C HIS A 3 17.05 -3.66 -15.69
N LEU A 4 17.55 -4.45 -16.66
CA LEU A 4 16.74 -4.99 -17.74
C LEU A 4 15.68 -5.95 -17.20
N THR A 5 16.05 -6.80 -16.23
CA THR A 5 15.15 -7.81 -15.68
C THR A 5 13.98 -7.19 -14.90
N LEU A 6 14.22 -6.14 -14.10
CA LEU A 6 13.15 -5.44 -13.38
C LEU A 6 12.19 -4.71 -14.34
N PHE A 7 12.71 -4.16 -15.44
CA PHE A 7 11.89 -3.55 -16.46
C PHE A 7 10.99 -4.57 -17.16
N TYR A 8 11.51 -5.73 -17.55
CA TYR A 8 10.69 -6.80 -18.12
C TYR A 8 9.62 -7.29 -17.14
N PHE A 9 9.90 -7.32 -15.84
CA PHE A 9 8.88 -7.64 -14.84
C PHE A 9 7.78 -6.59 -14.77
N PHE A 10 8.15 -5.32 -14.75
CA PHE A 10 7.17 -4.23 -14.81
C PHE A 10 6.32 -4.29 -16.08
N LEU A 11 6.93 -4.63 -17.23
CA LEU A 11 6.21 -4.83 -18.48
C LEU A 11 5.27 -6.03 -18.41
N LEU A 12 5.69 -7.14 -17.81
CA LEU A 12 4.86 -8.32 -17.59
C LEU A 12 3.65 -7.99 -16.71
N PHE A 13 3.83 -7.17 -15.68
CA PHE A 13 2.73 -6.63 -14.85
C PHE A 13 1.72 -5.86 -15.69
N ILE A 14 2.20 -4.96 -16.56
CA ILE A 14 1.34 -4.19 -17.46
C ILE A 14 0.60 -5.11 -18.43
N ILE A 15 1.30 -6.04 -19.09
CA ILE A 15 0.69 -6.97 -20.05
C ILE A 15 -0.37 -7.83 -19.37
N THR A 16 -0.05 -8.38 -18.20
CA THR A 16 -0.97 -9.20 -17.42
C THR A 16 -2.22 -8.40 -17.04
N LEU A 17 -2.05 -7.16 -16.58
CA LEU A 17 -3.13 -6.25 -16.25
C LEU A 17 -4.01 -5.94 -17.48
N THR A 18 -3.38 -5.68 -18.64
CA THR A 18 -4.09 -5.43 -19.90
C THR A 18 -4.91 -6.65 -20.32
N VAL A 19 -4.30 -7.84 -20.36
CA VAL A 19 -5.00 -9.10 -20.66
C VAL A 19 -6.14 -9.33 -19.68
N TYR A 20 -5.91 -9.06 -18.40
CA TYR A 20 -6.90 -9.20 -17.34
C TYR A 20 -8.12 -8.29 -17.53
N TYR A 21 -7.90 -7.01 -17.88
CA TYR A 21 -8.99 -6.09 -18.19
C TYR A 21 -9.76 -6.46 -19.46
N LEU A 22 -9.07 -6.95 -20.50
CA LEU A 22 -9.69 -7.35 -21.76
C LEU A 22 -10.56 -8.62 -21.65
N ILE A 23 -10.26 -9.51 -20.70
CA ILE A 23 -10.87 -10.84 -20.56
C ILE A 23 -12.08 -10.88 -19.62
N GLY A 24 -12.14 -9.98 -18.64
CA GLY A 24 -13.15 -10.10 -17.59
C GLY A 24 -13.29 -8.85 -16.73
N GLY A 25 -13.09 -7.68 -17.34
CA GLY A 25 -13.32 -6.40 -16.68
C GLY A 25 -14.71 -6.34 -16.04
N ASP A 26 -15.73 -6.84 -16.72
CA ASP A 26 -17.15 -6.84 -16.32
C ASP A 26 -17.48 -7.49 -14.99
N LYS A 27 -16.63 -8.42 -14.53
CA LYS A 27 -16.77 -9.09 -13.25
C LYS A 27 -16.05 -8.38 -12.10
N PHE A 28 -15.46 -7.22 -12.34
CA PHE A 28 -14.79 -6.45 -11.30
C PHE A 28 -15.83 -5.86 -10.33
N PRO A 29 -15.64 -5.93 -8.99
CA PRO A 29 -16.57 -5.39 -8.00
C PRO A 29 -16.89 -3.89 -8.20
N ASP A 30 -16.01 -3.16 -8.88
CA ASP A 30 -16.14 -1.75 -9.20
C ASP A 30 -16.26 -1.47 -10.72
N TYR A 31 -16.38 -2.48 -11.58
CA TYR A 31 -16.31 -2.31 -13.05
C TYR A 31 -17.29 -1.28 -13.57
N ASN A 32 -18.54 -1.34 -13.10
CA ASN A 32 -19.60 -0.43 -13.52
C ASN A 32 -19.26 1.02 -13.17
N ASN A 33 -18.61 1.24 -12.02
CA ASN A 33 -18.10 2.57 -11.64
C ASN A 33 -17.02 3.01 -12.62
N TYR A 34 -16.09 2.13 -13.00
CA TYR A 34 -15.03 2.47 -13.96
C TYR A 34 -15.52 2.68 -15.38
N LEU A 35 -16.46 1.88 -15.86
CA LEU A 35 -17.02 1.98 -17.20
C LEU A 35 -17.86 3.25 -17.37
N SER A 36 -18.60 3.64 -16.32
CA SER A 36 -19.32 4.92 -16.26
C SER A 36 -18.40 6.14 -16.33
N ILE A 37 -17.19 6.04 -15.76
CA ILE A 37 -16.14 7.08 -15.78
C ILE A 37 -15.46 7.12 -17.16
N ALA A 38 -15.09 5.95 -17.70
CA ALA A 38 -14.44 5.82 -19.01
C ALA A 38 -15.33 6.34 -20.15
N ASN A 39 -16.64 6.09 -20.07
CA ASN A 39 -17.60 6.50 -21.10
C ASN A 39 -18.10 7.95 -20.97
N GLY A 40 -17.62 8.71 -19.98
CA GLY A 40 -17.99 10.12 -19.79
C GLY A 40 -19.49 10.36 -19.53
N SER A 41 -20.27 9.31 -19.22
CA SER A 41 -21.73 9.38 -19.05
C SER A 41 -22.16 9.90 -17.69
N VAL A 42 -21.20 10.26 -16.82
CA VAL A 42 -21.45 11.02 -15.59
C VAL A 42 -20.93 12.43 -15.84
N GLN A 43 -21.85 13.39 -15.94
CA GLN A 43 -21.54 14.83 -15.80
C GLN A 43 -20.50 14.98 -14.68
N TRP A 44 -19.37 15.65 -14.94
CA TRP A 44 -18.20 15.97 -14.09
C TRP A 44 -18.44 16.21 -12.58
N SER A 45 -19.15 15.32 -11.92
CA SER A 45 -19.71 15.45 -10.59
C SER A 45 -19.82 14.04 -10.04
N LYS A 46 -19.18 13.83 -8.89
CA LYS A 46 -19.24 12.63 -8.04
C LYS A 46 -18.39 11.44 -8.52
N GLY A 47 -17.08 11.48 -8.24
CA GLY A 47 -16.29 10.26 -8.07
C GLY A 47 -15.18 9.94 -9.07
N THR A 48 -14.69 10.92 -9.85
CA THR A 48 -13.50 10.72 -10.68
C THR A 48 -12.28 10.35 -9.83
N TYR A 49 -11.65 9.21 -10.16
CA TYR A 49 -10.31 8.88 -9.64
C TYR A 49 -9.32 9.91 -10.18
N LEU A 50 -8.46 10.45 -9.31
CA LEU A 50 -7.47 11.47 -9.69
C LEU A 50 -6.32 10.88 -10.49
N THR A 51 -6.17 9.55 -10.49
CA THR A 51 -5.14 8.79 -11.22
C THR A 51 -5.75 7.55 -11.89
N GLU A 52 -4.95 6.55 -12.25
CA GLU A 52 -5.36 5.33 -12.97
C GLU A 52 -5.52 5.53 -14.50
N PHE A 53 -4.75 6.45 -15.08
CA PHE A 53 -4.83 6.81 -16.50
C PHE A 53 -4.69 5.62 -17.47
N LEU A 54 -3.85 4.62 -17.14
CA LEU A 54 -3.67 3.45 -17.99
C LEU A 54 -4.89 2.53 -17.94
N THR A 55 -5.44 2.30 -16.73
CA THR A 55 -6.69 1.53 -16.55
C THR A 55 -7.83 2.17 -17.35
N GLN A 56 -7.99 3.49 -17.25
CA GLN A 56 -8.99 4.23 -18.01
C GLN A 56 -8.78 4.08 -19.53
N ALA A 57 -7.54 4.22 -20.00
CA ALA A 57 -7.22 4.09 -21.43
C ALA A 57 -7.50 2.69 -22.00
N ILE A 58 -7.27 1.63 -21.21
CA ILE A 58 -7.57 0.25 -21.60
C ILE A 58 -9.09 0.03 -21.70
N LEU A 59 -9.85 0.53 -20.72
CA LEU A 59 -11.31 0.34 -20.64
C LEU A 59 -12.12 1.11 -21.69
N ILE A 60 -11.57 2.18 -22.27
CA ILE A 60 -12.20 2.95 -23.36
C ILE A 60 -12.16 2.17 -24.70
N GLN A 61 -11.29 1.16 -24.82
CA GLN A 61 -11.16 0.40 -26.08
C GLN A 61 -12.34 -0.56 -26.28
N PRO A 62 -12.89 -0.67 -27.51
CA PRO A 62 -14.08 -1.50 -27.80
C PRO A 62 -13.80 -3.01 -27.83
N ILE A 63 -12.64 -3.46 -27.37
CA ILE A 63 -12.22 -4.86 -27.43
C ILE A 63 -12.47 -5.50 -26.06
N MET A 64 -13.65 -6.08 -25.89
CA MET A 64 -13.98 -6.92 -24.74
C MET A 64 -14.08 -8.36 -25.23
N ILE A 65 -13.27 -9.25 -24.68
CA ILE A 65 -13.43 -10.69 -24.90
C ILE A 65 -14.51 -11.13 -23.93
N GLU A 66 -15.74 -11.27 -24.41
CA GLU A 66 -16.83 -11.73 -23.56
C GLU A 66 -16.55 -13.14 -23.03
N ASN A 67 -16.96 -13.37 -21.78
CA ASN A 67 -17.32 -14.70 -21.27
C ASN A 67 -16.18 -15.58 -20.70
N ILE A 68 -15.37 -15.08 -19.75
CA ILE A 68 -14.52 -15.95 -18.91
C ILE A 68 -15.03 -15.97 -17.46
N ASN A 69 -15.39 -17.16 -16.97
CA ASN A 69 -15.91 -17.39 -15.61
C ASN A 69 -14.86 -17.44 -14.50
N ASN A 70 -13.56 -17.37 -14.84
CA ASN A 70 -12.46 -17.72 -13.92
C ASN A 70 -11.45 -16.58 -13.68
N VAL A 71 -11.93 -15.34 -13.60
CA VAL A 71 -11.11 -14.13 -13.41
C VAL A 71 -10.33 -14.18 -12.08
N ASP A 72 -10.95 -14.69 -11.01
CA ASP A 72 -10.30 -14.84 -9.70
C ASP A 72 -9.17 -15.88 -9.71
N ILE A 73 -9.29 -16.95 -10.51
CA ILE A 73 -8.25 -17.97 -10.66
C ILE A 73 -7.04 -17.37 -11.39
N LEU A 74 -7.27 -16.55 -12.41
CA LEU A 74 -6.20 -15.81 -13.09
C LEU A 74 -5.53 -14.82 -12.11
N ALA A 75 -6.31 -14.10 -11.31
CA ALA A 75 -5.76 -13.20 -10.30
C ALA A 75 -4.91 -13.92 -9.26
N PHE A 76 -5.40 -15.05 -8.76
CA PHE A 76 -4.68 -15.93 -7.84
C PHE A 76 -3.39 -16.45 -8.47
N PHE A 77 -3.43 -16.95 -9.71
CA PHE A 77 -2.26 -17.44 -10.42
C PHE A 77 -1.19 -16.35 -10.57
N VAL A 78 -1.59 -15.14 -10.96
CA VAL A 78 -0.69 -13.99 -11.11
C VAL A 78 -0.06 -13.63 -9.77
N GLN A 79 -0.85 -13.54 -8.70
CA GLN A 79 -0.36 -13.26 -7.35
C GLN A 79 0.62 -14.32 -6.84
N MET A 80 0.32 -15.60 -7.07
CA MET A 80 1.21 -16.71 -6.72
C MET A 80 2.50 -16.71 -7.55
N PHE A 81 2.41 -16.44 -8.85
CA PHE A 81 3.58 -16.32 -9.72
C PHE A 81 4.51 -15.20 -9.23
N ILE A 82 3.95 -14.06 -8.87
CA ILE A 82 4.70 -12.91 -8.32
C ILE A 82 5.32 -13.26 -6.97
N PHE A 83 4.60 -13.96 -6.10
CA PHE A 83 5.15 -14.44 -4.83
C PHE A 83 6.35 -15.38 -5.04
N ILE A 84 6.23 -16.39 -5.92
CA ILE A 84 7.30 -17.34 -6.21
C ILE A 84 8.53 -16.63 -6.79
N LEU A 85 8.31 -15.77 -7.77
CA LEU A 85 9.36 -14.98 -8.39
C LEU A 85 10.05 -14.07 -7.38
N SER A 86 9.27 -13.47 -6.49
CA SER A 86 9.78 -12.64 -5.40
C SER A 86 10.75 -13.42 -4.51
N MET A 87 10.38 -14.64 -4.14
CA MET A 87 11.26 -15.53 -3.39
C MET A 87 12.53 -15.90 -4.16
N TYR A 88 12.43 -16.11 -5.48
CA TYR A 88 13.61 -16.37 -6.33
C TYR A 88 14.62 -15.21 -6.29
N TYR A 89 14.16 -13.96 -6.32
CA TYR A 89 15.06 -12.80 -6.22
C TYR A 89 15.73 -12.67 -4.87
N VAL A 90 14.98 -12.87 -3.79
CA VAL A 90 15.50 -12.84 -2.42
C VAL A 90 16.56 -13.93 -2.22
N ARG A 91 16.32 -15.14 -2.75
CA ARG A 91 17.29 -16.24 -2.73
C ARG A 91 18.62 -15.87 -3.39
N ASN A 92 18.56 -15.17 -4.52
CA ASN A 92 19.75 -14.83 -5.30
C ASN A 92 20.50 -13.60 -4.78
N ASN A 93 19.85 -12.73 -4.00
CA ASN A 93 20.49 -11.56 -3.40
C ASN A 93 19.70 -11.09 -2.18
N VAL A 94 20.28 -11.34 -1.00
CA VAL A 94 19.70 -10.98 0.31
C VAL A 94 19.37 -9.50 0.46
N ASN A 95 20.01 -8.60 -0.30
CA ASN A 95 19.68 -7.18 -0.26
C ASN A 95 18.26 -6.87 -0.76
N TYR A 96 17.61 -7.79 -1.48
CA TYR A 96 16.22 -7.67 -1.88
C TYR A 96 15.23 -8.04 -0.78
N LEU A 97 15.68 -8.65 0.33
CA LEU A 97 14.81 -9.20 1.35
C LEU A 97 13.90 -8.14 1.98
N TYR A 98 14.47 -7.03 2.46
CA TYR A 98 13.68 -5.95 3.06
C TYR A 98 12.70 -5.34 2.06
N PRO A 99 13.14 -4.85 0.87
CA PRO A 99 12.25 -4.39 -0.19
C PRO A 99 11.12 -5.37 -0.52
N MET A 100 11.44 -6.66 -0.56
CA MET A 100 10.48 -7.69 -0.89
C MET A 100 9.44 -7.87 0.20
N VAL A 101 9.86 -7.89 1.47
CA VAL A 101 8.91 -7.94 2.59
C VAL A 101 7.98 -6.72 2.59
N VAL A 102 8.50 -5.54 2.26
CA VAL A 102 7.67 -4.33 2.10
C VAL A 102 6.67 -4.50 0.96
N PHE A 103 7.12 -4.96 -0.20
CA PHE A 103 6.27 -5.22 -1.36
C PHE A 103 5.17 -6.24 -1.05
N LEU A 104 5.53 -7.40 -0.51
CA LEU A 104 4.60 -8.47 -0.19
C LEU A 104 3.62 -8.04 0.91
N SER A 105 4.04 -7.20 1.87
CA SER A 105 3.13 -6.62 2.88
C SER A 105 2.09 -5.66 2.31
N LEU A 106 2.29 -5.14 1.10
CA LEU A 106 1.30 -4.31 0.38
C LEU A 106 0.52 -5.14 -0.65
N TYR A 107 1.17 -6.12 -1.26
CA TYR A 107 0.65 -6.87 -2.41
C TYR A 107 -0.12 -8.15 -2.05
N LEU A 108 0.27 -8.88 -1.00
CA LEU A 108 -0.39 -10.13 -0.60
C LEU A 108 -1.57 -10.05 0.38
N PRO A 109 -1.78 -8.97 1.18
CA PRO A 109 -2.80 -9.06 2.22
C PRO A 109 -4.24 -9.19 1.76
N ILE A 110 -4.48 -9.01 0.47
CA ILE A 110 -5.81 -8.99 -0.10
C ILE A 110 -5.72 -9.66 -1.48
N PHE A 111 -6.17 -10.91 -1.59
CA PHE A 111 -6.49 -11.57 -2.86
C PHE A 111 -7.76 -10.94 -3.45
N LEU A 112 -7.67 -9.66 -3.81
CA LEU A 112 -8.72 -8.95 -4.53
C LEU A 112 -8.16 -8.41 -5.83
N THR A 113 -9.05 -8.31 -6.80
CA THR A 113 -8.83 -7.71 -8.09
C THR A 113 -8.29 -6.27 -7.97
N THR A 114 -8.63 -5.54 -6.90
CA THR A 114 -8.09 -4.22 -6.54
C THR A 114 -6.58 -4.25 -6.27
N THR A 115 -6.07 -5.27 -5.59
CA THR A 115 -4.64 -5.41 -5.27
C THR A 115 -3.84 -5.79 -6.51
N LEU A 116 -4.43 -6.59 -7.40
CA LEU A 116 -3.85 -6.90 -8.70
C LEU A 116 -3.77 -5.67 -9.60
N ARG A 117 -4.75 -4.77 -9.51
CA ARG A 117 -4.73 -3.47 -10.21
C ARG A 117 -3.60 -2.56 -9.73
N ALA A 118 -3.42 -2.46 -8.42
CA ALA A 118 -2.36 -1.64 -7.83
C ALA A 118 -0.97 -2.33 -7.85
N ALA A 119 -0.89 -3.58 -8.31
CA ALA A 119 0.34 -4.36 -8.34
C ALA A 119 1.53 -3.68 -9.03
N PRO A 120 1.37 -3.03 -10.21
CA PRO A 120 2.47 -2.32 -10.85
C PRO A 120 2.97 -1.15 -9.99
N LEU A 121 2.07 -0.42 -9.31
CA LEU A 121 2.46 0.62 -8.34
C LEU A 121 3.25 0.03 -7.18
N TYR A 122 2.79 -1.08 -6.61
CA TYR A 122 3.49 -1.74 -5.51
C TYR A 122 4.87 -2.25 -5.96
N PHE A 123 5.00 -2.72 -7.20
CA PHE A 123 6.29 -3.12 -7.77
C PHE A 123 7.22 -1.92 -8.02
N LEU A 124 6.68 -0.77 -8.44
CA LEU A 124 7.46 0.48 -8.47
C LEU A 124 7.92 0.87 -7.05
N PHE A 125 7.08 0.66 -6.04
CA PHE A 125 7.43 0.91 -4.66
C PHE A 125 8.49 -0.08 -4.14
N PHE A 126 8.46 -1.35 -4.58
CA PHE A 126 9.54 -2.31 -4.37
C PHE A 126 10.88 -1.76 -4.90
N ILE A 127 10.93 -1.29 -6.15
CA ILE A 127 12.14 -0.71 -6.74
C ILE A 127 12.58 0.53 -5.94
N MET A 128 11.64 1.37 -5.54
CA MET A 128 11.92 2.55 -4.72
C MET A 128 12.45 2.17 -3.34
N SER A 129 11.93 1.10 -2.73
CA SER A 129 12.36 0.63 -1.42
C SER A 129 13.80 0.08 -1.41
N LEU A 130 14.31 -0.41 -2.55
CA LEU A 130 15.74 -0.69 -2.73
C LEU A 130 16.60 0.57 -2.60
N LYS A 131 16.12 1.70 -3.12
CA LYS A 131 16.80 3.00 -2.99
C LYS A 131 16.66 3.56 -1.58
N ILE A 132 15.52 3.34 -0.92
CA ILE A 132 15.30 3.70 0.49
C ILE A 132 16.27 2.93 1.38
N PHE A 133 16.39 1.62 1.18
CA PHE A 133 17.30 0.74 1.93
C PHE A 133 18.76 1.22 1.82
N LYS A 134 19.18 1.69 0.64
CA LYS A 134 20.52 2.24 0.42
C LYS A 134 20.67 3.71 0.80
N SER A 135 19.63 4.36 1.32
CA SER A 135 19.60 5.81 1.58
C SER A 135 19.93 6.68 0.34
N GLU A 136 19.62 6.19 -0.86
CA GLU A 136 19.94 6.83 -2.15
C GLU A 136 18.75 7.59 -2.77
N VAL A 137 17.68 7.81 -2.02
CA VAL A 137 16.45 8.41 -2.57
C VAL A 137 16.67 9.89 -2.88
N ARG A 138 16.53 10.29 -4.15
CA ARG A 138 16.60 11.68 -4.64
C ARG A 138 15.19 12.19 -4.97
N TYR A 139 15.00 13.51 -5.02
CA TYR A 139 13.68 14.08 -5.37
C TYR A 139 13.25 13.65 -6.77
N THR A 140 14.20 13.53 -7.69
CA THR A 140 13.99 12.96 -9.03
C THR A 140 13.42 11.55 -9.00
N HIS A 141 13.92 10.68 -8.11
CA HIS A 141 13.38 9.32 -7.95
C HIS A 141 11.92 9.34 -7.47
N VAL A 142 11.60 10.24 -6.52
CA VAL A 142 10.23 10.41 -6.01
C VAL A 142 9.29 10.93 -7.09
N PHE A 143 9.74 11.90 -7.89
CA PHE A 143 8.98 12.44 -9.01
C PHE A 143 8.72 11.40 -10.11
N ILE A 144 9.73 10.62 -10.49
CA ILE A 144 9.57 9.52 -11.46
C ILE A 144 8.59 8.47 -10.91
N PHE A 145 8.72 8.10 -9.64
CA PHE A 145 7.76 7.20 -8.99
C PHE A 145 6.33 7.75 -9.03
N PHE A 146 6.15 9.05 -8.79
CA PHE A 146 4.85 9.70 -8.84
C PHE A 146 4.22 9.63 -10.24
N ILE A 147 4.98 9.99 -11.28
CA ILE A 147 4.50 9.95 -12.68
C ILE A 147 4.13 8.51 -13.09
N LEU A 148 5.00 7.54 -12.81
CA LEU A 148 4.73 6.16 -13.20
C LEU A 148 3.62 5.55 -12.35
N GLY A 149 3.59 5.85 -11.06
CA GLY A 149 2.62 5.31 -10.12
C GLY A 149 1.20 5.84 -10.33
N SER A 150 1.04 7.09 -10.77
CA SER A 150 -0.26 7.68 -11.12
C SER A 150 -0.90 7.04 -12.36
N LEU A 151 -0.17 6.22 -13.12
CA LEU A 151 -0.78 5.43 -14.18
C LEU A 151 -1.68 4.30 -13.63
N PHE A 152 -1.47 3.88 -12.37
CA PHE A 152 -2.03 2.62 -11.86
C PHE A 152 -2.99 2.76 -10.68
N HIS A 153 -2.71 3.61 -9.68
CA HIS A 153 -3.55 3.66 -8.47
C HIS A 153 -3.40 4.95 -7.63
N ASP A 154 -4.50 5.44 -7.08
CA ASP A 154 -4.58 6.68 -6.27
C ASP A 154 -3.69 6.65 -5.01
N SER A 155 -3.37 5.45 -4.49
CA SER A 155 -2.46 5.31 -3.34
C SER A 155 -1.05 5.87 -3.60
N VAL A 156 -0.69 6.16 -4.86
CA VAL A 156 0.55 6.86 -5.20
C VAL A 156 0.68 8.20 -4.48
N PHE A 157 -0.41 8.93 -4.25
CA PHE A 157 -0.37 10.22 -3.56
C PHE A 157 0.07 10.08 -2.11
N ILE A 158 -0.49 9.09 -1.41
CA ILE A 158 -0.17 8.82 0.00
C ILE A 158 1.31 8.43 0.11
N ILE A 159 1.76 7.50 -0.75
CA ILE A 159 3.15 7.03 -0.73
C ILE A 159 4.13 8.15 -1.08
N THR A 160 3.85 8.92 -2.14
CA THR A 160 4.71 10.03 -2.58
C THR A 160 4.73 11.14 -1.54
N GLY A 161 3.57 11.51 -0.99
CA GLY A 161 3.47 12.49 0.08
C GLY A 161 4.28 12.09 1.30
N ALA A 162 4.20 10.81 1.72
CA ALA A 162 5.02 10.28 2.82
C ALA A 162 6.53 10.37 2.53
N LEU A 163 6.96 10.09 1.29
CA LEU A 163 8.37 10.19 0.89
C LEU A 163 8.87 11.64 0.86
N ILE A 164 8.07 12.57 0.34
CA ILE A 164 8.41 14.01 0.32
C ILE A 164 8.48 14.54 1.75
N PHE A 165 7.44 14.26 2.55
CA PHE A 165 7.38 14.66 3.95
C PHE A 165 8.56 14.09 4.74
N SER A 166 8.92 12.83 4.51
CA SER A 166 10.08 12.21 5.14
C SER A 166 11.37 13.00 4.87
N LYS A 167 11.58 13.45 3.64
CA LYS A 167 12.77 14.23 3.28
C LYS A 167 12.79 15.62 3.88
N LEU A 168 11.66 16.32 3.81
CA LEU A 168 11.51 17.64 4.44
C LEU A 168 11.72 17.54 5.94
N PHE A 169 11.19 16.49 6.57
CA PHE A 169 11.36 16.25 8.00
C PHE A 169 12.81 16.00 8.39
N VAL A 170 13.52 15.16 7.64
CA VAL A 170 14.96 14.90 7.85
C VAL A 170 15.75 16.21 7.73
N PHE A 171 15.43 17.03 6.73
CA PHE A 171 16.07 18.32 6.49
C PHE A 171 15.81 19.34 7.62
N ILE A 172 14.56 19.48 8.08
CA ILE A 172 14.18 20.47 9.09
C ILE A 172 14.62 20.06 10.49
N PHE A 173 14.45 18.78 10.84
CA PHE A 173 14.56 18.31 12.23
C PHE A 173 15.81 17.47 12.50
N ASN A 174 16.75 17.40 11.56
CA ASN A 174 18.01 16.64 11.64
C ASN A 174 17.83 15.19 12.12
N SER A 175 16.68 14.58 11.84
CA SER A 175 16.37 13.18 12.19
C SER A 175 16.58 12.81 13.67
N SER A 176 16.38 13.75 14.61
CA SER A 176 16.52 13.43 16.02
C SER A 176 15.43 12.45 16.49
N VAL A 177 15.78 11.52 17.38
CA VAL A 177 14.82 10.56 17.97
C VAL A 177 13.66 11.28 18.67
N LYS A 178 13.92 12.45 19.27
CA LYS A 178 12.89 13.29 19.90
C LYS A 178 11.84 13.75 18.87
N SER A 179 12.28 14.12 17.67
CA SER A 179 11.40 14.59 16.59
C SER A 179 10.45 13.48 16.12
N TYR A 180 10.93 12.23 16.02
CA TYR A 180 10.06 11.08 15.68
C TYR A 180 9.00 10.81 16.75
N ARG A 181 9.35 10.97 18.03
CA ARG A 181 8.39 10.83 19.13
C ARG A 181 7.29 11.89 19.07
N TYR A 182 7.62 13.13 18.72
CA TYR A 182 6.60 14.17 18.54
C TYR A 182 5.63 13.85 17.40
N LEU A 183 6.13 13.38 16.24
CA LEU A 183 5.26 12.92 15.16
C LEU A 183 4.37 11.74 15.59
N PHE A 184 4.94 10.79 16.34
CA PHE A 184 4.16 9.69 16.90
C PHE A 184 3.05 10.19 17.83
N LEU A 185 3.36 11.15 18.70
CA LEU A 185 2.36 11.75 19.60
C LEU A 185 1.25 12.46 18.82
N ILE A 186 1.59 13.18 17.74
CA ILE A 186 0.59 13.78 16.84
C ILE A 186 -0.30 12.69 16.23
N SER A 187 0.30 11.61 15.74
CA SER A 187 -0.43 10.46 15.20
C SER A 187 -1.39 9.86 16.24
N LEU A 188 -0.93 9.69 17.49
CA LEU A 188 -1.76 9.17 18.56
C LEU A 188 -2.89 10.13 18.95
N LEU A 189 -2.61 11.45 18.99
CA LEU A 189 -3.61 12.48 19.27
C LEU A 189 -4.73 12.48 18.23
N VAL A 190 -4.43 12.28 16.94
CA VAL A 190 -5.45 12.12 15.89
C VAL A 190 -6.41 10.98 16.22
N LEU A 191 -5.90 9.84 16.69
CA LEU A 191 -6.71 8.70 17.08
C LEU A 191 -7.57 9.00 18.32
N LEU A 192 -6.98 9.64 19.34
CA LEU A 192 -7.65 9.93 20.62
C LEU A 192 -8.72 11.01 20.49
N VAL A 193 -8.48 12.05 19.68
CA VAL A 193 -9.44 13.12 19.39
C VAL A 193 -10.30 12.76 18.16
N GLY A 194 -10.37 11.47 17.82
CA GLY A 194 -10.98 11.00 16.59
C GLY A 194 -12.44 11.44 16.40
N SER A 195 -13.28 11.35 17.45
CA SER A 195 -14.70 11.71 17.32
C SER A 195 -14.89 13.20 17.04
N PRO A 196 -14.34 14.14 17.85
CA PRO A 196 -14.43 15.57 17.54
C PRO A 196 -13.81 15.94 16.19
N LEU A 197 -12.67 15.33 15.84
CA LEU A 197 -12.00 15.58 14.56
C LEU A 197 -12.86 15.15 13.37
N LYS A 198 -13.50 13.98 13.46
CA LYS A 198 -14.40 13.48 12.42
C LYS A 198 -15.61 14.40 12.24
N GLU A 199 -16.25 14.79 13.33
CA GLU A 199 -17.39 15.71 13.31
C GLU A 199 -16.99 17.04 12.66
N PHE A 200 -15.85 17.60 13.06
CA PHE A 200 -15.30 18.80 12.43
C PHE A 200 -15.08 18.60 10.92
N ILE A 201 -14.49 17.49 10.50
CA ILE A 201 -14.27 17.19 9.08
C ILE A 201 -15.60 17.07 8.32
N ILE A 202 -16.59 16.38 8.88
CA ILE A 202 -17.91 16.20 8.25
C ILE A 202 -18.65 17.54 8.11
N GLN A 203 -18.55 18.42 9.10
CA GLN A 203 -19.16 19.74 9.07
C GLN A 203 -18.53 20.66 8.01
N ASN A 204 -17.24 20.48 7.70
CA ASN A 204 -16.48 21.34 6.79
C ASN A 204 -16.33 20.77 5.38
N ILE A 205 -16.68 19.50 5.14
CA ILE A 205 -16.66 18.90 3.81
C ILE A 205 -18.07 18.85 3.24
N ASN A 206 -18.23 19.31 2.00
CA ASN A 206 -19.46 19.08 1.26
C ASN A 206 -19.59 17.57 0.96
N LEU A 207 -20.42 16.86 1.73
CA LEU A 207 -20.63 15.42 1.55
C LEU A 207 -21.20 15.06 0.17
N ASP A 208 -21.89 16.00 -0.49
CA ASP A 208 -22.42 15.77 -1.84
C ASP A 208 -21.31 15.70 -2.89
N PHE A 209 -20.15 16.30 -2.62
CA PHE A 209 -18.94 16.17 -3.44
C PHE A 209 -18.36 14.74 -3.37
N LEU A 210 -18.51 14.06 -2.23
CA LEU A 210 -17.98 12.72 -2.02
C LEU A 210 -18.88 11.60 -2.60
N GLY A 211 -20.11 11.92 -3.00
CA GLY A 211 -21.05 10.96 -3.60
C GLY A 211 -21.27 9.72 -2.74
N GLU A 212 -21.31 8.54 -3.37
CA GLU A 212 -21.51 7.26 -2.67
C GLU A 212 -20.40 6.95 -1.65
N ARG A 213 -19.21 7.52 -1.80
CA ARG A 213 -18.10 7.35 -0.84
C ARG A 213 -18.35 8.06 0.49
N ALA A 214 -19.35 8.94 0.57
CA ALA A 214 -19.80 9.51 1.84
C ALA A 214 -20.30 8.43 2.81
N VAL A 215 -20.70 7.24 2.32
CA VAL A 215 -21.06 6.08 3.17
C VAL A 215 -19.93 5.70 4.13
N TYR A 216 -18.67 5.80 3.70
CA TYR A 216 -17.51 5.50 4.55
C TYR A 216 -17.38 6.46 5.74
N LEU A 217 -17.92 7.68 5.63
CA LEU A 217 -17.94 8.67 6.70
C LEU A 217 -19.16 8.54 7.61
N ARG A 218 -20.27 7.96 7.12
CA ARG A 218 -21.55 7.88 7.85
C ARG A 218 -21.67 6.67 8.78
N GLY A 219 -20.98 5.55 8.49
CA GLY A 219 -21.11 4.29 9.23
C GLY A 219 -20.19 4.15 10.46
N TYR A 220 -20.41 4.97 11.49
CA TYR A 220 -19.57 4.90 12.68
C TYR A 220 -20.09 3.92 13.73
N GLU A 221 -19.37 2.81 13.88
CA GLU A 221 -19.39 2.05 15.12
C GLU A 221 -17.97 1.97 15.67
N TYR A 222 -17.73 2.73 16.74
CA TYR A 222 -16.57 2.57 17.60
C TYR A 222 -16.70 1.23 18.34
N SER A 223 -16.02 0.22 17.84
CA SER A 223 -15.80 -1.01 18.62
C SER A 223 -14.53 -0.85 19.44
N PHE A 224 -14.64 -1.05 20.75
CA PHE A 224 -13.49 -1.10 21.66
C PHE A 224 -12.40 -2.05 21.14
N MET A 225 -12.79 -3.20 20.60
CA MET A 225 -11.86 -4.20 20.04
C MET A 225 -11.09 -3.66 18.84
N LYS A 226 -11.76 -2.92 17.94
CA LYS A 226 -11.11 -2.29 16.79
C LYS A 226 -10.11 -1.21 17.22
N MET A 227 -10.46 -0.41 18.23
CA MET A 227 -9.56 0.61 18.79
C MET A 227 -8.33 -0.02 19.46
N ALA A 228 -8.54 -1.05 20.29
CA ALA A 228 -7.45 -1.78 20.93
C ALA A 228 -6.48 -2.36 19.90
N TYR A 229 -7.00 -2.90 18.79
CA TYR A 229 -6.19 -3.40 17.70
C TYR A 229 -5.34 -2.31 17.01
N VAL A 230 -5.92 -1.13 16.73
CA VAL A 230 -5.16 0.00 16.17
C VAL A 230 -4.12 0.54 17.17
N LEU A 231 -4.42 0.51 18.47
CA LEU A 231 -3.45 0.88 19.52
C LEU A 231 -2.26 -0.08 19.57
N ILE A 232 -2.46 -1.39 19.35
CA ILE A 232 -1.37 -2.37 19.22
C ILE A 232 -0.46 -2.00 18.04
N ILE A 233 -1.03 -1.59 16.90
CA ILE A 233 -0.25 -1.16 15.73
C ILE A 233 0.55 0.11 16.04
N ASN A 234 -0.05 1.07 16.73
CA ASN A 234 0.65 2.27 17.20
C ASN A 234 1.81 1.91 18.16
N PHE A 235 1.59 0.96 19.08
CA PHE A 235 2.65 0.47 19.96
C PHE A 235 3.80 -0.18 19.17
N LEU A 236 3.50 -1.01 18.17
CA LEU A 236 4.51 -1.59 17.28
C LEU A 236 5.28 -0.52 16.50
N CYS A 237 4.60 0.53 16.04
CA CYS A 237 5.25 1.68 15.41
C CYS A 237 6.20 2.39 16.38
N LEU A 238 5.81 2.58 17.64
CA LEU A 238 6.67 3.15 18.67
C LEU A 238 7.96 2.33 18.86
N LEU A 239 7.83 1.00 18.95
CA LEU A 239 9.00 0.10 19.01
C LEU A 239 9.88 0.24 17.77
N PHE A 240 9.28 0.42 16.59
CA PHE A 240 10.00 0.61 15.33
C PHE A 240 10.82 1.90 15.31
N ILE A 241 10.29 3.02 15.81
CA ILE A 241 10.96 4.33 15.74
C ILE A 241 12.05 4.53 16.81
N VAL A 242 11.89 3.90 17.97
CA VAL A 242 12.87 4.00 19.07
C VAL A 242 14.11 3.16 18.78
N ASP A 243 13.99 2.15 17.92
CA ASP A 243 15.06 1.24 17.55
C ASP A 243 16.20 1.93 16.79
N THR A 244 17.42 1.92 17.32
CA THR A 244 18.58 2.58 16.71
C THR A 244 19.10 1.85 15.48
N LYS A 245 18.78 0.56 15.30
CA LYS A 245 19.21 -0.23 14.14
C LYS A 245 18.39 0.05 12.88
N VAL A 246 17.25 0.73 13.02
CA VAL A 246 16.35 1.03 11.90
C VAL A 246 16.70 2.35 11.22
N PHE A 247 16.75 2.35 9.88
CA PHE A 247 17.03 3.55 9.09
C PHE A 247 15.98 4.65 9.27
N ASN A 248 16.42 5.90 9.37
CA ASN A 248 15.58 7.10 9.53
C ASN A 248 14.44 7.20 8.51
N SER A 249 14.73 6.92 7.23
CA SER A 249 13.71 6.93 6.16
C SER A 249 12.63 5.88 6.40
N SER A 250 12.98 4.70 6.92
CA SER A 250 12.01 3.65 7.24
C SER A 250 11.18 3.99 8.47
N LYS A 251 11.76 4.65 9.48
CA LYS A 251 11.01 5.19 10.64
C LYS A 251 9.95 6.19 10.22
N LEU A 252 10.28 7.08 9.29
CA LEU A 252 9.36 8.08 8.78
C LEU A 252 8.25 7.49 7.94
N ILE A 253 8.54 6.47 7.14
CA ILE A 253 7.51 5.73 6.40
C ILE A 253 6.59 5.01 7.37
N ALA A 254 7.12 4.32 8.39
CA ALA A 254 6.32 3.69 9.44
C ALA A 254 5.40 4.69 10.15
N LEU A 255 5.91 5.88 10.49
CA LEU A 255 5.12 6.95 11.11
C LEU A 255 4.04 7.50 10.17
N ALA A 256 4.38 7.77 8.91
CA ALA A 256 3.42 8.28 7.94
C ALA A 256 2.28 7.27 7.67
N LEU A 257 2.62 5.98 7.57
CA LEU A 257 1.64 4.90 7.42
C LEU A 257 0.77 4.76 8.68
N THR A 258 1.35 4.88 9.88
CA THR A 258 0.57 4.79 11.12
C THR A 258 -0.34 6.01 11.31
N LEU A 259 0.13 7.20 10.94
CA LEU A 259 -0.68 8.42 10.91
C LEU A 259 -1.82 8.30 9.91
N SER A 260 -1.56 7.82 8.68
CA SER A 260 -2.61 7.62 7.69
C SER A 260 -3.62 6.57 8.15
N LEU A 261 -3.18 5.50 8.83
CA LEU A 261 -4.09 4.56 9.47
C LEU A 261 -4.98 5.23 10.51
N ASN A 262 -4.40 6.02 11.42
CA ASN A 262 -5.19 6.66 12.46
C ASN A 262 -6.23 7.61 11.84
N VAL A 263 -5.87 8.38 10.81
CA VAL A 263 -6.82 9.22 10.05
C VAL A 263 -7.91 8.36 9.39
N VAL A 264 -7.53 7.33 8.63
CA VAL A 264 -8.48 6.47 7.92
C VAL A 264 -9.41 5.76 8.89
N PHE A 265 -8.90 5.29 10.03
CA PHE A 265 -9.68 4.62 11.06
C PHE A 265 -10.67 5.56 11.73
N VAL A 266 -10.25 6.79 12.03
CA VAL A 266 -11.12 7.85 12.55
C VAL A 266 -12.26 8.15 11.58
N LEU A 267 -11.96 8.27 10.28
CA LEU A 267 -12.95 8.55 9.25
C LEU A 267 -13.88 7.35 9.02
N SER A 268 -13.34 6.14 8.97
CA SER A 268 -14.03 4.88 8.70
C SER A 268 -13.35 3.70 9.42
N SER A 269 -13.96 3.18 10.49
CA SER A 269 -13.36 2.08 11.26
C SER A 269 -13.19 0.81 10.43
N THR A 270 -14.12 0.51 9.52
CA THR A 270 -14.04 -0.65 8.62
C THR A 270 -12.89 -0.53 7.61
N ALA A 271 -12.76 0.62 6.95
CA ALA A 271 -11.64 0.85 6.02
C ALA A 271 -10.30 0.89 6.79
N GLY A 272 -10.29 1.49 7.99
CA GLY A 272 -9.14 1.51 8.87
C GLY A 272 -8.66 0.11 9.24
N ILE A 273 -9.55 -0.79 9.65
CA ILE A 273 -9.16 -2.18 9.97
C ILE A 273 -8.58 -2.90 8.76
N ARG A 274 -9.18 -2.78 7.57
CA ARG A 274 -8.62 -3.36 6.35
C ARG A 274 -7.23 -2.80 6.04
N TYR A 275 -7.07 -1.48 6.15
CA TYR A 275 -5.81 -0.81 5.90
C TYR A 275 -4.72 -1.15 6.95
N SER A 276 -5.14 -1.39 8.19
CA SER A 276 -4.26 -1.71 9.31
C SER A 276 -3.52 -3.03 9.16
N ILE A 277 -4.09 -3.99 8.43
CA ILE A 277 -3.49 -5.30 8.14
C ILE A 277 -2.18 -5.13 7.36
N PHE A 278 -2.18 -4.24 6.35
CA PHE A 278 -0.98 -3.94 5.56
C PHE A 278 0.12 -3.33 6.42
N ILE A 279 -0.26 -2.41 7.31
CA ILE A 279 0.68 -1.69 8.17
C ILE A 279 1.24 -2.61 9.24
N LEU A 280 0.40 -3.48 9.82
CA LEU A 280 0.84 -4.51 10.75
C LEU A 280 1.88 -5.44 10.08
N ALA A 281 1.60 -5.90 8.87
CA ALA A 281 2.53 -6.73 8.11
C ALA A 281 3.86 -5.99 7.85
N TYR A 282 3.81 -4.72 7.43
CA TYR A 282 5.01 -3.89 7.25
C TYR A 282 5.81 -3.71 8.55
N LEU A 283 5.15 -3.38 9.66
CA LEU A 283 5.80 -3.13 10.95
C LEU A 283 6.41 -4.40 11.56
N ILE A 284 5.75 -5.55 11.46
CA ILE A 284 6.28 -6.81 11.98
C ILE A 284 7.40 -7.33 11.09
N ALA A 285 7.11 -7.50 9.80
CA ALA A 285 8.01 -8.17 8.88
C ALA A 285 9.19 -7.26 8.49
N GLY A 286 8.92 -6.00 8.20
CA GLY A 286 9.94 -5.00 7.91
C GLY A 286 10.91 -4.82 9.09
N ARG A 287 10.40 -4.76 10.32
CA ARG A 287 11.25 -4.70 11.52
C ARG A 287 12.04 -5.98 11.73
N GLY A 288 11.42 -7.15 11.55
CA GLY A 288 12.10 -8.44 11.66
C GLY A 288 13.33 -8.54 10.77
N VAL A 289 13.20 -8.12 9.50
CA VAL A 289 14.31 -8.11 8.54
C VAL A 289 15.39 -7.08 8.90
N LEU A 290 15.00 -5.90 9.39
CA LEU A 290 15.96 -4.86 9.78
C LEU A 290 16.72 -5.22 11.07
N LEU A 291 16.08 -5.93 12.00
CA LEU A 291 16.67 -6.36 13.26
C LEU A 291 17.68 -7.51 13.12
N HIS A 292 17.46 -8.39 12.14
CA HIS A 292 18.26 -9.60 11.96
C HIS A 292 19.10 -9.54 10.67
N GLN A 293 19.70 -8.40 10.38
CA GLN A 293 20.66 -8.27 9.26
C GLN A 293 21.98 -9.06 9.49
N ASP A 294 22.12 -9.70 10.65
CA ASP A 294 23.28 -10.52 11.00
C ASP A 294 23.39 -11.79 10.13
N GLU A 295 24.58 -12.42 10.16
CA GLU A 295 25.02 -13.48 9.24
C GLU A 295 24.01 -14.62 8.99
N LEU A 296 23.10 -14.87 9.93
CA LEU A 296 22.09 -15.93 9.86
C LEU A 296 21.13 -15.76 8.67
N PHE A 297 20.69 -14.53 8.36
CA PHE A 297 19.82 -14.26 7.20
C PHE A 297 20.59 -14.20 5.87
N LYS A 298 21.88 -13.85 5.91
CA LYS A 298 22.77 -13.99 4.76
C LYS A 298 22.99 -15.46 4.39
N ARG A 299 23.06 -16.34 5.41
CA ARG A 299 23.27 -17.79 5.25
C ARG A 299 21.99 -18.54 4.86
N ASN A 300 20.81 -18.10 5.32
CA ASN A 300 19.54 -18.79 5.01
C ASN A 300 18.34 -17.83 4.89
N PRO A 301 18.15 -17.18 3.72
CA PRO A 301 17.02 -16.26 3.49
C PRO A 301 15.64 -16.95 3.56
N ILE A 302 15.61 -18.29 3.49
CA ILE A 302 14.42 -19.13 3.63
C ILE A 302 13.78 -18.98 5.03
N ILE A 303 14.51 -18.55 6.06
CA ILE A 303 13.97 -18.34 7.42
C ILE A 303 12.91 -17.22 7.47
N VAL A 304 12.86 -16.33 6.47
CA VAL A 304 11.79 -15.32 6.35
C VAL A 304 10.52 -15.90 5.73
N LEU A 305 10.62 -17.03 5.03
CA LEU A 305 9.51 -17.66 4.34
C LEU A 305 8.38 -18.06 5.29
N PRO A 306 8.61 -18.66 6.48
CA PRO A 306 7.57 -18.90 7.48
C PRO A 306 6.88 -17.61 7.96
N PHE A 307 7.59 -16.48 8.06
CA PHE A 307 6.98 -15.21 8.46
C PHE A 307 6.11 -14.63 7.34
N LEU A 308 6.58 -14.69 6.08
CA LEU A 308 5.80 -14.27 4.92
C LEU A 308 4.58 -15.17 4.69
N LEU A 309 4.72 -16.47 4.91
CA LEU A 309 3.62 -17.45 4.86
C LEU A 309 2.67 -17.29 6.05
N LEU A 310 3.15 -16.97 7.25
CA LEU A 310 2.31 -16.70 8.41
C LEU A 310 1.46 -15.44 8.18
N ILE A 311 2.06 -14.38 7.62
CA ILE A 311 1.34 -13.17 7.22
C ILE A 311 0.25 -13.52 6.20
N PHE A 312 0.60 -14.30 5.17
CA PHE A 312 -0.33 -14.82 4.19
C PHE A 312 -1.50 -15.60 4.83
N PHE A 313 -1.21 -16.55 5.72
CA PHE A 313 -2.22 -17.41 6.35
C PHE A 313 -3.12 -16.68 7.35
N ILE A 314 -2.55 -15.79 8.18
CA ILE A 314 -3.32 -14.94 9.11
C ILE A 314 -4.31 -14.09 8.30
N GLN A 315 -3.90 -13.61 7.14
CA GLN A 315 -4.71 -12.72 6.30
C GLN A 315 -5.79 -13.48 5.53
N PHE A 316 -5.49 -14.66 4.98
CA PHE A 316 -6.47 -15.52 4.31
C PHE A 316 -7.65 -15.89 5.23
N ARG A 317 -7.38 -16.10 6.53
CA ARG A 317 -8.39 -16.49 7.52
C ARG A 317 -9.24 -15.34 8.06
N VAL A 318 -8.81 -14.08 7.92
CA VAL A 318 -9.58 -12.89 8.34
C VAL A 318 -10.58 -12.45 7.27
N LEU A 319 -10.45 -12.98 6.04
CA LEU A 319 -11.25 -12.65 4.87
C LEU A 319 -12.37 -13.67 4.55
N ILE A 320 -12.31 -14.88 5.12
CA ILE A 320 -13.37 -15.90 5.09
C ILE A 320 -14.22 -15.77 6.36
#